data_AF-A0A314XQS9-F1
#
_entry.id   AF-A0A314XQS9-F1
#
_cell.length_a   1.000
_cell.length_b   1.000
_cell.length_c   1.000
_cell.angle_alpha   90.00
_cell.angle_beta   90.00
_cell.angle_gamma   90.00
#
_symmetry.space_group_name_H-M   'P 1'
#
loop_
_entity.id
_entity.type
_entity.pdbx_description
1 polymer ?
#
loop_
_entity_poly.entity_id
_entity_poly.type
_entity_poly.pdbx_seq_one_letter_code
_entity_poly.pdbx_strand_id
1 'polypeptide(L)'
;MSSCVMDVPQAGGQLETQTIRSMTQLYRAGVKFKKGSSTNIFDIRFNIDDGILEIPKITISDQSEVTLTNLLEYEQTLSKKVENYINDYVVILNILVNTPEDVALLVKNGIVENKL
;
A
#
# COMPACT_ATOMS: atom_id res chain seq x y z
N MET A 1 -16.77 -6.57 16.95
CA MET A 1 -15.56 -7.39 16.85
C MET A 1 -15.87 -8.59 15.97
N SER A 2 -15.69 -8.44 14.65
CA SER A 2 -15.68 -9.59 13.74
C SER A 2 -14.33 -9.53 13.04
N SER A 3 -13.49 -10.50 13.39
CA SER A 3 -12.20 -10.75 12.77
C SER A 3 -12.45 -11.19 11.33
N CYS A 4 -12.44 -10.26 10.38
CA CYS A 4 -12.23 -10.63 8.98
C CYS A 4 -10.75 -10.98 8.83
N VAL A 5 -10.44 -12.23 9.13
CA VAL A 5 -9.34 -12.92 8.44
C VAL A 5 -9.68 -12.83 6.95
N MET A 6 -8.84 -12.14 6.19
CA MET A 6 -8.92 -12.16 4.74
C MET A 6 -8.55 -13.58 4.32
N ASP A 7 -9.56 -14.43 4.12
CA ASP A 7 -9.37 -15.72 3.46
C ASP A 7 -8.92 -15.44 2.03
N VAL A 8 -7.61 -15.62 1.81
CA VAL A 8 -7.01 -15.60 0.48
C VAL A 8 -7.62 -16.75 -0.32
N PRO A 9 -8.28 -16.50 -1.47
CA PRO A 9 -8.82 -17.58 -2.29
C PRO A 9 -7.67 -18.48 -2.77
N GLN A 10 -7.67 -19.74 -2.37
CA GLN A 10 -6.74 -20.72 -2.92
C GLN A 10 -7.16 -21.11 -4.34
N ALA A 11 -6.71 -20.33 -5.32
CA ALA A 11 -6.62 -20.77 -6.70
C ALA A 11 -5.24 -21.42 -6.92
N GLY A 12 -5.25 -22.62 -7.51
CA GLY A 12 -4.10 -23.53 -7.66
C GLY A 12 -2.95 -23.02 -8.52
N GLY A 13 -2.20 -22.07 -7.99
CA GLY A 13 -0.79 -21.81 -8.29
C GLY A 13 -0.22 -21.15 -7.03
N GLN A 14 0.76 -21.79 -6.40
CA GLN A 14 1.57 -21.07 -5.40
C GLN A 14 2.22 -19.90 -6.15
N LEU A 15 1.66 -18.70 -5.99
CA LEU A 15 2.49 -17.51 -6.03
C LEU A 15 3.44 -17.71 -4.87
N GLU A 16 4.64 -18.21 -5.15
CA GLU A 16 5.78 -18.01 -4.26
C GLU A 16 5.91 -16.49 -4.13
N THR A 17 5.23 -15.93 -3.14
CA THR A 17 5.40 -14.54 -2.76
C THR A 17 6.82 -14.49 -2.24
N GLN A 18 7.76 -14.17 -3.14
CA GLN A 18 9.07 -13.66 -2.74
C GLN A 18 8.75 -12.57 -1.72
N THR A 19 9.00 -12.89 -0.44
CA THR A 19 8.46 -12.14 0.71
C THR A 19 8.70 -10.66 0.49
N ILE A 20 7.66 -9.92 0.06
CA ILE A 20 7.78 -8.48 -0.14
C ILE A 20 8.06 -7.92 1.25
N ARG A 21 9.17 -7.19 1.35
CA ARG A 21 9.70 -6.70 2.61
C ARG A 21 8.95 -5.44 3.05
N SER A 22 8.76 -5.26 4.35
CA SER A 22 8.17 -4.03 4.89
C SER A 22 9.06 -2.81 4.61
N MET A 23 8.53 -1.60 4.80
CA MET A 23 9.27 -0.34 4.65
C MET A 23 10.58 -0.34 5.44
N THR A 24 10.56 -0.77 6.70
CA THR A 24 11.75 -0.84 7.55
C THR A 24 12.76 -1.88 7.04
N GLN A 25 12.30 -3.01 6.53
CA GLN A 25 13.18 -4.04 5.99
C GLN A 25 13.81 -3.59 4.65
N LEU A 26 13.04 -2.92 3.80
CA LEU A 26 13.54 -2.30 2.57
C LEU A 26 14.57 -1.20 2.88
N TYR A 27 14.29 -0.35 3.88
CA TYR A 27 15.24 0.65 4.36
C TYR A 27 16.57 0.03 4.77
N ARG A 28 16.53 -1.04 5.58
CA ARG A 28 17.73 -1.78 6.03
C ARG A 28 18.48 -2.44 4.87
N ALA A 29 17.77 -2.81 3.81
CA ALA A 29 18.36 -3.35 2.58
C ALA A 29 18.95 -2.27 1.65
N GLY A 30 18.86 -0.99 2.03
CA GLY A 30 19.44 0.13 1.29
C GLY A 30 18.47 0.85 0.34
N VAL A 31 17.19 0.46 0.33
CA VAL A 31 16.17 1.17 -0.44
C VAL A 31 15.90 2.53 0.19
N LYS A 32 15.88 3.56 -0.66
CA LYS A 32 15.55 4.93 -0.27
C LYS A 32 14.08 5.19 -0.56
N PHE A 33 13.48 6.10 0.21
CA PHE A 33 12.08 6.49 0.02
C PHE A 33 11.99 7.95 -0.32
N LYS A 34 11.03 8.28 -1.18
CA LYS A 34 10.77 9.66 -1.58
C LYS A 34 9.28 9.87 -1.80
N LYS A 35 8.79 11.04 -1.42
CA LYS A 35 7.46 11.49 -1.77
C LYS A 35 7.37 11.73 -3.28
N GLY A 36 6.50 10.99 -3.95
CA GLY A 36 6.17 11.18 -5.37
C GLY A 36 5.45 12.51 -5.62
N SER A 37 5.53 13.00 -6.84
CA SER A 37 4.85 14.24 -7.29
C SER A 37 3.45 14.00 -7.88
N SER A 38 3.04 12.73 -8.02
CA SER A 38 1.77 12.35 -8.60
C SER A 38 0.60 12.74 -7.70
N THR A 39 -0.49 13.22 -8.31
CA THR A 39 -1.77 13.40 -7.62
C THR A 39 -2.58 12.10 -7.56
N ASN A 40 -2.17 11.07 -8.31
CA ASN A 40 -2.77 9.75 -8.24
C ASN A 40 -2.22 9.01 -7.02
N ILE A 41 -3.09 8.68 -6.07
CA ILE A 41 -2.74 7.99 -4.82
C ILE A 41 -2.21 6.56 -5.05
N PHE A 42 -2.43 6.00 -6.25
CA PHE A 42 -1.99 4.66 -6.63
C PHE A 42 -0.63 4.61 -7.35
N ASP A 43 -0.01 5.76 -7.65
CA ASP A 43 1.20 5.84 -8.48
C ASP A 43 2.50 5.57 -7.70
N ILE A 44 2.67 4.32 -7.26
CA ILE A 44 3.90 3.83 -6.62
C ILE A 44 4.92 3.42 -7.69
N ARG A 45 6.14 3.94 -7.60
CA ARG A 45 7.18 3.74 -8.62
C ARG A 45 8.52 3.36 -7.98
N PHE A 46 9.19 2.36 -8.52
CA PHE A 46 10.55 2.01 -8.13
C PHE A 46 11.53 2.39 -9.23
N ASN A 47 12.47 3.27 -8.92
CA ASN A 47 13.62 3.56 -9.77
C ASN A 47 14.76 2.62 -9.37
N ILE A 48 15.05 1.66 -10.24
CA ILE A 48 16.06 0.62 -10.00
C ILE A 48 17.49 1.16 -10.02
N ASP A 49 17.77 2.17 -10.84
CA ASP A 49 19.10 2.75 -10.99
C ASP A 49 19.51 3.53 -9.73
N ASP A 50 18.56 4.24 -9.13
CA ASP A 50 18.78 5.05 -7.92
C ASP A 50 18.46 4.31 -6.62
N GLY A 51 17.79 3.15 -6.70
CA GLY A 51 17.28 2.38 -5.57
C GLY A 51 16.21 3.14 -4.77
N ILE A 52 15.40 3.96 -5.44
CA ILE A 52 14.38 4.82 -4.80
C ILE A 52 12.99 4.26 -5.05
N LEU A 53 12.25 4.03 -3.96
CA LEU A 53 10.82 3.81 -3.97
C LEU A 53 10.10 5.15 -3.78
N GLU A 54 9.46 5.63 -4.85
CA GLU A 54 8.61 6.81 -4.83
C GLU A 54 7.17 6.40 -4.51
N ILE A 55 6.61 7.00 -3.46
CA ILE A 55 5.24 6.75 -3.00
C ILE A 55 4.50 8.09 -3.01
N PRO A 56 3.30 8.18 -3.61
CA PRO A 56 2.53 9.42 -3.61
C PRO A 56 2.16 9.83 -2.17
N LYS A 57 1.90 11.12 -1.96
CA LYS A 57 1.53 11.60 -0.63
C LYS A 57 0.20 10.96 -0.19
N ILE A 58 0.21 10.29 0.95
CA ILE A 58 -0.96 9.72 1.59
C ILE A 58 -1.39 10.68 2.70
N THR A 59 -2.61 11.22 2.59
CA THR A 59 -3.19 12.07 3.63
C THR A 59 -4.26 11.30 4.37
N ILE A 60 -4.07 11.10 5.67
CA ILE A 60 -5.06 10.49 6.54
C ILE A 60 -5.99 11.59 7.04
N SER A 61 -7.29 11.41 6.84
CA SER A 61 -8.35 12.33 7.24
C SER A 61 -9.62 11.53 7.54
N ASP A 62 -10.65 12.18 8.11
CA ASP A 62 -11.93 11.51 8.40
C ASP A 62 -12.53 10.83 7.16
N GLN A 63 -12.21 11.32 5.95
CA GLN A 63 -12.74 10.79 4.70
C GLN A 63 -11.84 9.76 4.01
N SER A 64 -10.58 9.60 4.42
CA SER A 64 -9.65 8.71 3.70
C SER A 64 -10.05 7.24 3.83
N GLU A 65 -10.47 6.83 5.03
CA GLU A 65 -10.95 5.46 5.29
C GLU A 65 -12.23 5.19 4.49
N VAL A 66 -13.21 6.10 4.59
CA VAL A 66 -14.49 5.99 3.86
C VAL A 66 -14.26 5.89 2.34
N THR A 67 -13.35 6.69 1.80
CA THR A 67 -13.05 6.70 0.37
C THR A 67 -12.41 5.39 -0.08
N LEU A 68 -11.37 4.91 0.61
CA LEU A 68 -10.68 3.67 0.24
C LEU A 68 -11.60 2.44 0.39
N THR A 69 -12.38 2.38 1.46
CA THR A 69 -13.33 1.28 1.69
C THR A 69 -14.42 1.27 0.63
N ASN A 70 -15.03 2.42 0.30
CA ASN A 70 -16.04 2.49 -0.76
C ASN A 70 -15.49 2.06 -2.13
N LEU A 71 -14.25 2.44 -2.46
CA LEU A 71 -13.60 2.03 -3.70
C LEU A 71 -13.31 0.53 -3.72
N LEU A 72 -12.86 -0.04 -2.60
CA LEU A 72 -12.59 -1.46 -2.47
C LEU A 72 -13.88 -2.29 -2.59
N GLU A 73 -14.95 -1.87 -1.91
CA GLU A 73 -16.26 -2.51 -1.99
C GLU A 73 -16.84 -2.42 -3.41
N TYR A 74 -16.71 -1.26 -4.07
CA TYR A 74 -17.11 -1.08 -5.47
C TYR A 74 -16.36 -2.05 -6.40
N GLU A 75 -15.05 -2.18 -6.23
CA GLU A 75 -14.24 -3.13 -7.00
C GLU A 75 -14.66 -4.59 -6.77
N GLN A 76 -14.85 -4.98 -5.51
CA GLN A 76 -15.21 -6.35 -5.13
C GLN A 76 -16.62 -6.73 -5.59
N THR A 77 -17.59 -5.83 -5.47
CA THR A 77 -19.00 -6.07 -5.86
C THR A 77 -19.19 -6.22 -7.36
N LEU A 78 -18.31 -5.63 -8.18
CA LEU A 78 -18.36 -5.73 -9.64
C LEU A 78 -17.72 -7.00 -10.23
N SER A 79 -17.15 -7.87 -9.38
CA SER A 79 -16.71 -9.26 -9.64
C SER A 79 -16.46 -9.64 -11.11
N LYS A 80 -15.18 -9.79 -11.49
CA LYS A 80 -14.65 -10.18 -12.83
C LYS A 80 -14.79 -9.16 -13.97
N LYS A 81 -15.42 -8.00 -13.75
CA LYS A 81 -15.55 -6.96 -14.80
C LYS A 81 -14.51 -5.83 -14.71
N VAL A 82 -13.79 -5.75 -13.61
CA VAL A 82 -12.84 -4.67 -13.31
C VAL A 82 -11.53 -5.31 -12.82
N GLU A 83 -10.41 -4.68 -13.15
CA GLU A 83 -9.09 -5.04 -12.65
C GLU A 83 -8.98 -4.72 -11.15
N ASN A 84 -8.15 -5.48 -10.42
CA ASN A 84 -8.07 -5.43 -8.95
C ASN A 84 -7.18 -4.28 -8.42
N TYR A 85 -7.24 -3.10 -9.04
CA TYR A 85 -6.32 -2.00 -8.74
C TYR A 85 -6.38 -1.54 -7.28
N ILE A 86 -7.59 -1.42 -6.72
CA ILE A 86 -7.81 -0.96 -5.35
C ILE A 86 -7.38 -2.03 -4.37
N ASN A 87 -7.76 -3.29 -4.60
CA ASN A 87 -7.33 -4.42 -3.78
C ASN A 87 -5.81 -4.55 -3.77
N ASP A 88 -5.16 -4.51 -4.93
CA ASP A 88 -3.70 -4.65 -5.05
C ASP A 88 -3.00 -3.50 -4.34
N TYR A 89 -3.53 -2.27 -4.43
CA TYR A 89 -3.02 -1.14 -3.68
C TYR A 89 -3.14 -1.33 -2.16
N VAL A 90 -4.31 -1.76 -1.67
CA VAL A 90 -4.53 -2.02 -0.23
C VAL A 90 -3.60 -3.13 0.27
N VAL A 91 -3.42 -4.20 -0.51
CA VAL A 91 -2.50 -5.29 -0.18
C VAL A 91 -1.06 -4.79 -0.13
N ILE A 92 -0.61 -3.98 -1.10
CA ILE A 92 0.73 -3.39 -1.10
C ILE A 92 0.95 -2.52 0.14
N LEU A 93 0.01 -1.63 0.48
CA LEU A 93 0.13 -0.81 1.68
C LEU A 93 0.17 -1.64 2.95
N ASN A 94 -0.65 -2.69 3.07
CA ASN A 94 -0.67 -3.57 4.23
C ASN A 94 0.66 -4.34 4.41
N ILE A 95 1.32 -4.72 3.31
CA ILE A 95 2.63 -5.37 3.35
C ILE A 95 3.73 -4.38 3.72
N LEU A 96 3.73 -3.19 3.09
CA LEU A 96 4.77 -2.18 3.29
C LEU A 96 4.67 -1.55 4.69
N VAL A 97 3.47 -1.30 5.18
CA VAL A 97 3.19 -0.51 6.40
C VAL A 97 2.49 -1.37 7.44
N ASN A 98 3.26 -2.24 8.10
CA ASN A 98 2.72 -3.20 9.06
C ASN A 98 3.08 -2.86 10.52
N THR A 99 4.04 -1.95 10.73
CA THR A 99 4.55 -1.59 12.06
C THR A 99 4.54 -0.07 12.28
N PRO A 100 4.50 0.40 13.54
CA PRO A 100 4.67 1.82 13.86
C PRO A 100 5.97 2.41 13.30
N GLU A 101 7.04 1.61 13.23
CA GLU A 101 8.32 2.01 12.65
C GLU A 101 8.20 2.30 11.14
N ASP A 102 7.43 1.50 10.41
CA ASP A 102 7.15 1.72 8.99
C ASP A 102 6.41 3.06 8.79
N VAL A 103 5.40 3.32 9.63
CA VAL A 103 4.66 4.60 9.63
C VAL A 103 5.59 5.76 9.94
N ALA A 104 6.42 5.65 10.99
CA ALA A 104 7.38 6.69 11.37
C ALA A 104 8.36 7.00 10.23
N LEU A 105 8.81 5.98 9.48
CA LEU A 105 9.66 6.16 8.32
C LEU A 105 8.95 6.94 7.20
N LEU A 106 7.68 6.63 6.92
CA LEU A 106 6.89 7.33 5.91
C LEU A 106 6.62 8.79 6.30
N VAL A 107 6.27 9.04 7.57
CA VAL A 107 6.08 10.41 8.10
C VAL A 107 7.37 11.21 8.02
N LYS A 108 8.52 10.62 8.40
CA LYS A 108 9.83 11.27 8.30
C LYS A 108 10.19 11.67 6.87
N ASN A 109 9.78 10.87 5.88
CA ASN A 109 9.98 11.17 4.45
C ASN A 109 8.88 12.06 3.85
N GLY A 110 7.93 12.54 4.66
CA GLY A 110 6.82 13.38 4.22
C GLY A 110 5.83 12.68 3.29
N ILE A 111 5.84 11.34 3.26
CA ILE A 111 4.96 10.53 2.43
C ILE A 111 3.59 10.43 3.08
N VAL A 112 3.54 10.22 4.39
CA VAL A 112 2.28 10.17 5.17
C VAL A 112 2.11 11.47 5.95
N GLU A 113 0.91 12.05 5.88
CA GLU A 113 0.49 13.18 6.70
C GLU A 113 -0.82 12.82 7.41
N ASN A 114 -0.85 13.02 8.73
CA ASN A 114 -2.08 12.88 9.51
C ASN A 114 -2.77 14.25 9.65
N LYS A 115 -4.05 14.32 9.25
CA LYS A 115 -4.93 15.49 9.43
C LYS A 115 -6.18 15.19 10.27
N LEU A 116 -6.18 14.06 10.99
CA LEU A 116 -7.14 13.76 12.04
C LEU A 116 -6.92 14.67 13.25
#